data_AF-A0A516SG10-F1
#
_entry.id   AF-A0A516SG10-F1
#
_cell.length_a   1.000
_cell.length_b   1.000
_cell.length_c   1.000
_cell.angle_alpha   90.00
_cell.angle_beta   90.00
_cell.angle_gamma   90.00
#
_symmetry.space_group_name_H-M   'P 1'
#
loop_
_entity.id
_entity.type
_entity.pdbx_description
1 polymer ?
#
loop_
_entity_poly.entity_id
_entity_poly.type
_entity_poly.pdbx_seq_one_letter_code
_entity_poly.pdbx_strand_id
1 'polypeptide(L)'
;MMQKQFDRLLILISTDSLAKLTFPDCPEEDIEKVKKAARAEIMKLLDGGENYYLSSDFTDQRRQNTYKDFFSGLVKLGASAKIQEKIRIYSETLEGITDSLSTASYTLGSASALLYWLHTDDCATPITDELVDLVAQIEHIGLEIDTPTITAFEHDEIWFDNPTEWDRFVQRILDEVPDAPCYTFNEAMSFSSKLSYLGKWKEYLGEEHYAPIRNWIISEAHARLDEINPDAAKEIDKLIHAY
;
A
#
# COMPACT_ATOMS: atom_id res chain seq x y z
N MET A 1 -11.18 8.67 14.10
CA MET A 1 -10.10 7.79 13.62
C MET A 1 -8.81 8.60 13.66
N MET A 2 -7.72 8.04 14.16
CA MET A 2 -6.42 8.72 14.29
C MET A 2 -5.70 8.64 12.93
N GLN A 3 -4.96 9.68 12.54
CA GLN A 3 -4.35 9.78 11.22
C GLN A 3 -2.82 9.86 11.30
N LYS A 4 -2.18 8.75 11.68
CA LYS A 4 -0.73 8.66 11.90
C LYS A 4 0.09 8.67 10.61
N GLN A 5 -0.48 8.15 9.52
CA GLN A 5 0.13 7.98 8.21
C GLN A 5 -0.19 9.15 7.25
N PHE A 6 -1.06 10.09 7.65
CA PHE A 6 -1.49 11.18 6.77
C PHE A 6 -0.34 12.09 6.30
N ASP A 7 0.69 12.30 7.12
CA ASP A 7 1.89 13.05 6.72
C ASP A 7 2.61 12.38 5.55
N ARG A 8 2.71 11.04 5.55
CA ARG A 8 3.31 10.28 4.45
C ARG A 8 2.51 10.45 3.16
N LEU A 9 1.17 10.44 3.27
CA LEU A 9 0.30 10.71 2.14
C LEU A 9 0.48 12.15 1.62
N LEU A 10 0.58 13.16 2.51
CA LEU A 10 0.85 14.54 2.12
C LEU A 10 2.17 14.67 1.37
N ILE A 11 3.23 14.05 1.88
CA ILE A 11 4.54 14.03 1.25
C ILE A 11 4.44 13.42 -0.15
N LEU A 12 3.84 12.23 -0.29
CA LEU A 12 3.60 11.57 -1.58
C LEU A 12 2.87 12.49 -2.57
N ILE A 13 1.72 13.03 -2.18
CA ILE A 13 0.88 13.83 -3.10
C ILE A 13 1.40 15.26 -3.32
N SER A 14 2.48 15.65 -2.65
CA SER A 14 3.17 16.93 -2.90
C SER A 14 4.20 16.85 -4.03
N THR A 15 4.69 15.65 -4.32
CA THR A 15 5.70 15.39 -5.34
C THR A 15 5.16 15.71 -6.73
N ASP A 16 6.04 16.14 -7.64
CA ASP A 16 5.65 16.34 -9.04
C ASP A 16 5.61 15.01 -9.80
N SER A 17 6.57 14.14 -9.54
CA SER A 17 6.74 12.84 -10.20
C SER A 17 5.66 11.81 -9.82
N LEU A 18 5.25 11.72 -8.55
CA LEU A 18 4.35 10.65 -8.09
C LEU A 18 2.88 11.07 -7.97
N ALA A 19 2.58 12.36 -7.74
CA ALA A 19 1.19 12.79 -7.50
C ALA A 19 0.24 12.46 -8.66
N LYS A 20 0.74 12.50 -9.90
CA LYS A 20 -0.04 12.14 -11.09
C LYS A 20 -0.32 10.64 -11.17
N LEU A 21 0.65 9.82 -10.79
CA LEU A 21 0.48 8.37 -10.69
C LEU A 21 -0.53 8.00 -9.60
N THR A 22 -0.60 8.79 -8.52
CA THR A 22 -1.57 8.57 -7.44
C THR A 22 -3.01 8.82 -7.89
N PHE A 23 -3.23 9.74 -8.84
CA PHE A 23 -4.56 10.14 -9.28
C PHE A 23 -4.71 10.17 -10.81
N PRO A 24 -4.54 9.04 -11.52
CA PRO A 24 -4.45 9.02 -12.98
C PRO A 24 -5.74 9.49 -13.67
N ASP A 25 -6.91 9.30 -13.05
CA ASP A 25 -8.21 9.70 -13.61
C ASP A 25 -8.71 11.08 -13.13
N CYS A 26 -7.86 11.85 -12.47
CA CYS A 26 -8.21 13.19 -12.00
C CYS A 26 -7.68 14.26 -12.97
N PRO A 27 -8.42 15.37 -13.17
CA PRO A 27 -7.93 16.49 -13.97
C PRO A 27 -6.61 17.05 -13.41
N GLU A 28 -5.69 17.44 -14.30
CA GLU A 28 -4.40 18.04 -13.92
C GLU A 28 -4.59 19.27 -13.01
N GLU A 29 -5.62 20.09 -13.26
CA GLU A 29 -5.94 21.26 -12.42
C GLU A 29 -6.23 20.88 -10.96
N ASP A 30 -6.91 19.75 -10.73
CA ASP A 30 -7.18 19.27 -9.38
C ASP A 30 -5.90 18.74 -8.72
N ILE A 31 -5.05 18.04 -9.49
CA ILE A 31 -3.75 17.53 -9.00
C ILE A 31 -2.85 18.70 -8.59
N GLU A 32 -2.80 19.78 -9.37
CA GLU A 32 -2.05 21.00 -9.03
C GLU A 32 -2.56 21.67 -7.75
N LYS A 33 -3.88 21.71 -7.54
CA LYS A 33 -4.46 22.21 -6.28
C LYS A 33 -4.07 21.33 -5.10
N VAL A 34 -4.04 20.02 -5.28
CA VAL A 34 -3.60 19.06 -4.26
C VAL A 34 -2.13 19.25 -3.91
N LYS A 35 -1.25 19.29 -4.92
CA LYS A 35 0.18 19.57 -4.71
C LYS A 35 0.34 20.87 -3.94
N LYS A 36 -0.30 21.96 -4.39
CA LYS A 36 -0.22 23.27 -3.72
C LYS A 36 -0.65 23.21 -2.25
N ALA A 37 -1.77 22.55 -1.94
CA ALA A 37 -2.23 22.39 -0.55
C ALA A 37 -1.25 21.54 0.27
N ALA A 38 -0.80 20.41 -0.26
CA ALA A 38 0.12 19.50 0.42
C ALA A 38 1.47 20.17 0.73
N ARG A 39 2.04 20.90 -0.23
CA ARG A 39 3.27 21.67 -0.06
C ARG A 39 3.15 22.72 1.04
N ALA A 40 2.01 23.43 1.09
CA ALA A 40 1.77 24.40 2.14
C ALA A 40 1.76 23.76 3.54
N GLU A 41 1.17 22.56 3.67
CA GLU A 41 1.21 21.83 4.94
C GLU A 41 2.62 21.29 5.25
N ILE A 42 3.35 20.73 4.29
CA ILE A 42 4.73 20.25 4.50
C ILE A 42 5.64 21.37 5.02
N MET A 43 5.52 22.59 4.46
CA MET A 43 6.29 23.73 4.95
C MET A 43 5.97 24.10 6.39
N LYS A 44 4.72 23.90 6.85
CA LYS A 44 4.36 24.05 8.27
C LYS A 44 4.86 22.89 9.12
N LEU A 45 4.86 21.66 8.60
CA LEU A 45 5.33 20.47 9.31
C LEU A 45 6.81 20.56 9.71
N LEU A 46 7.61 21.21 8.87
CA LEU A 46 9.03 21.40 9.12
C LEU A 46 9.31 22.54 10.10
N ASP A 47 8.43 23.54 10.21
CA ASP A 47 8.59 24.74 11.04
C ASP A 47 9.99 25.39 10.91
N GLY A 48 10.52 25.43 9.69
CA GLY A 48 11.87 25.95 9.38
C GLY A 48 13.02 24.98 9.60
N GLY A 49 12.75 23.75 10.06
CA GLY A 49 13.70 22.64 10.11
C GLY A 49 14.05 22.06 8.74
N GLU A 50 15.15 21.30 8.70
CA GLU A 50 15.72 20.76 7.46
C GLU A 50 15.43 19.27 7.24
N ASN A 51 14.95 18.56 8.28
CA ASN A 51 14.71 17.12 8.24
C ASN A 51 13.37 16.78 8.89
N TYR A 52 12.49 16.10 8.15
CA TYR A 52 11.15 15.71 8.60
C TYR A 52 11.17 14.80 9.83
N TYR A 53 12.03 13.79 9.85
CA TYR A 53 12.09 12.81 10.94
C TYR A 53 12.62 13.40 12.26
N LEU A 54 13.47 14.44 12.17
CA LEU A 54 14.10 15.06 13.32
C LEU A 54 13.44 16.37 13.78
N SER A 55 12.80 17.09 12.86
CA SER A 55 12.32 18.47 13.11
C SER A 55 10.81 18.56 13.26
N SER A 56 10.04 17.56 12.81
CA SER A 56 8.58 17.60 12.89
C SER A 56 8.05 17.17 14.27
N ASP A 57 7.05 17.90 14.77
CA ASP A 57 6.24 17.47 15.91
C ASP A 57 5.37 16.27 15.49
N PHE A 58 5.37 15.14 16.20
CA PHE A 58 4.55 13.96 15.86
C PHE A 58 3.33 13.77 16.77
N THR A 59 2.93 14.79 17.52
CA THR A 59 1.75 14.74 18.39
C THR A 59 0.45 14.55 17.60
N ASP A 60 -0.50 13.84 18.21
CA ASP A 60 -1.82 13.59 17.61
C ASP A 60 -2.58 14.90 17.32
N GLN A 61 -2.43 15.90 18.20
CA GLN A 61 -3.07 17.19 18.03
C GLN A 61 -2.57 17.90 16.77
N ARG A 62 -1.26 17.87 16.51
CA ARG A 62 -0.67 18.45 15.30
C ARG A 62 -1.19 17.73 14.06
N ARG A 63 -1.15 16.40 14.03
CA ARG A 63 -1.65 15.61 12.88
C ARG A 63 -3.11 15.88 12.56
N GLN A 64 -3.97 15.97 13.58
CA GLN A 64 -5.38 16.31 13.39
C GLN A 64 -5.58 17.72 12.82
N ASN A 65 -4.74 18.68 13.24
CA ASN A 65 -4.77 20.03 12.69
C ASN A 65 -4.32 20.03 11.23
N THR A 66 -3.21 19.36 10.91
CA THR A 66 -2.71 19.18 9.54
C THR A 66 -3.79 18.60 8.63
N TYR A 67 -4.49 17.56 9.05
CA TYR A 67 -5.59 16.98 8.26
C TYR A 67 -6.71 17.99 7.99
N LYS A 68 -7.19 18.67 9.03
CA LYS A 68 -8.26 19.69 8.89
C LYS A 68 -7.82 20.84 7.99
N ASP A 69 -6.61 21.33 8.18
CA ASP A 69 -6.04 22.45 7.44
C ASP A 69 -5.85 22.09 5.96
N PHE A 70 -5.34 20.89 5.68
CA PHE A 70 -5.20 20.38 4.32
C PHE A 70 -6.55 20.36 3.57
N PHE A 71 -7.57 19.72 4.13
CA PHE A 71 -8.88 19.62 3.48
C PHE A 71 -9.57 20.99 3.38
N SER A 72 -9.42 21.86 4.39
CA SER A 72 -9.85 23.25 4.31
C SER A 72 -9.14 24.02 3.19
N GLY A 73 -7.84 23.78 3.00
CA GLY A 73 -7.02 24.30 1.91
C GLY A 73 -7.51 23.84 0.54
N LEU A 74 -7.81 22.55 0.37
CA LEU A 74 -8.38 22.00 -0.86
C LEU A 74 -9.70 22.67 -1.24
N VAL A 75 -10.60 22.84 -0.27
CA VAL A 75 -11.88 23.52 -0.49
C VAL A 75 -11.66 24.98 -0.92
N LYS A 76 -10.75 25.70 -0.26
CA LYS A 76 -10.41 27.09 -0.61
C LYS A 76 -9.79 27.22 -2.01
N LEU A 77 -9.00 26.24 -2.43
CA LEU A 77 -8.40 26.18 -3.77
C LEU A 77 -9.41 25.74 -4.85
N GLY A 78 -10.63 25.36 -4.47
CA GLY A 78 -11.66 24.90 -5.39
C GLY A 78 -11.33 23.54 -6.01
N ALA A 79 -10.69 22.64 -5.26
CA ALA A 79 -10.46 21.25 -5.69
C ALA A 79 -11.80 20.51 -5.77
N SER A 80 -11.98 19.66 -6.77
CA SER A 80 -13.24 18.92 -6.93
C SER A 80 -13.53 17.97 -5.76
N ALA A 81 -14.81 17.66 -5.54
CA ALA A 81 -15.21 16.65 -4.55
C ALA A 81 -14.61 15.27 -4.87
N LYS A 82 -14.39 14.95 -6.15
CA LYS A 82 -13.82 13.66 -6.58
C LYS A 82 -12.42 13.44 -6.03
N ILE A 83 -11.52 14.43 -6.17
CA ILE A 83 -10.13 14.27 -5.69
C ILE A 83 -10.06 14.31 -4.16
N GLN A 84 -10.90 15.12 -3.52
CA GLN A 84 -11.02 15.15 -2.06
C GLN A 84 -11.46 13.79 -1.51
N GLU A 85 -12.43 13.14 -2.14
CA GLU A 85 -12.89 11.80 -1.76
C GLU A 85 -11.80 10.75 -1.96
N LYS A 86 -11.12 10.76 -3.11
CA LYS A 86 -9.99 9.84 -3.36
C LYS A 86 -8.93 9.96 -2.26
N ILE A 87 -8.51 11.19 -1.91
CA ILE A 87 -7.51 11.40 -0.84
C ILE A 87 -7.99 10.87 0.50
N ARG A 88 -9.28 11.02 0.83
CA ARG A 88 -9.86 10.47 2.06
C ARG A 88 -9.76 8.94 2.07
N ILE A 89 -10.14 8.27 0.98
CA ILE A 89 -10.05 6.82 0.84
C ILE A 89 -8.60 6.35 0.98
N TYR A 90 -7.63 7.04 0.34
CA TYR A 90 -6.20 6.72 0.51
C TYR A 90 -5.74 6.88 1.96
N SER A 91 -6.14 7.97 2.62
CA SER A 91 -5.81 8.18 4.03
C SER A 91 -6.38 7.08 4.90
N GLU A 92 -7.66 6.73 4.75
CA GLU A 92 -8.31 5.68 5.53
C GLU A 92 -7.68 4.30 5.27
N THR A 93 -7.30 4.03 4.03
CA THR A 93 -6.58 2.80 3.65
C THR A 93 -5.25 2.74 4.38
N LEU A 94 -4.41 3.77 4.28
CA LEU A 94 -3.11 3.81 4.94
C LEU A 94 -3.21 3.69 6.47
N GLU A 95 -4.21 4.33 7.10
CA GLU A 95 -4.43 4.17 8.56
C GLU A 95 -4.89 2.77 8.95
N GLY A 96 -5.61 2.08 8.07
CA GLY A 96 -6.03 0.70 8.28
C GLY A 96 -4.88 -0.30 8.20
N ILE A 97 -3.77 0.06 7.55
CA ILE A 97 -2.58 -0.79 7.41
C ILE A 97 -1.81 -0.77 8.73
N THR A 98 -1.87 -1.89 9.44
CA THR A 98 -1.10 -2.15 10.66
C THR A 98 0.03 -3.14 10.37
N ASP A 99 1.06 -3.17 11.21
CA ASP A 99 2.16 -4.13 11.07
C ASP A 99 1.67 -5.58 11.04
N SER A 100 0.69 -5.92 11.89
CA SER A 100 0.04 -7.23 11.93
C SER A 100 -0.66 -7.55 10.62
N LEU A 101 -1.42 -6.60 10.08
CA LEU A 101 -2.16 -6.78 8.83
C LEU A 101 -1.21 -6.91 7.62
N SER A 102 -0.16 -6.09 7.57
CA SER A 102 0.89 -6.18 6.56
C SER A 102 1.64 -7.51 6.62
N THR A 103 2.00 -7.97 7.82
CA THR A 103 2.67 -9.25 8.04
C THR A 103 1.78 -10.42 7.62
N ALA A 104 0.50 -10.38 7.96
CA ALA A 104 -0.48 -11.39 7.55
C ALA A 104 -0.63 -11.44 6.02
N SER A 105 -0.80 -10.29 5.36
CA SER A 105 -0.89 -10.18 3.90
C SER A 105 0.36 -10.71 3.21
N TYR A 106 1.56 -10.35 3.69
CA TYR A 106 2.82 -10.87 3.15
C TYR A 106 2.93 -12.39 3.32
N THR A 107 2.54 -12.91 4.48
CA THR A 107 2.60 -14.36 4.75
C THR A 107 1.63 -15.13 3.86
N LEU A 108 0.42 -14.63 3.66
CA LEU A 108 -0.55 -15.19 2.71
C LEU A 108 -0.01 -15.17 1.28
N GLY A 109 0.61 -14.07 0.85
CA GLY A 109 1.29 -13.96 -0.44
C GLY A 109 2.41 -15.00 -0.60
N SER A 110 3.26 -15.13 0.42
CA SER A 110 4.36 -16.10 0.45
C SER A 110 3.85 -17.54 0.40
N ALA A 111 2.85 -17.90 1.21
CA ALA A 111 2.22 -19.22 1.17
C ALA A 111 1.60 -19.51 -0.21
N SER A 112 0.88 -18.55 -0.79
CA SER A 112 0.33 -18.68 -2.13
C SER A 112 1.41 -18.94 -3.19
N ALA A 113 2.54 -18.23 -3.10
CA ALA A 113 3.67 -18.43 -4.02
C ALA A 113 4.32 -19.81 -3.85
N LEU A 114 4.48 -20.29 -2.62
CA LEU A 114 5.02 -21.63 -2.37
C LEU A 114 4.14 -22.73 -2.95
N LEU A 115 2.82 -22.61 -2.78
CA LEU A 115 1.87 -23.53 -3.38
C LEU A 115 1.92 -23.46 -4.91
N TYR A 116 1.83 -22.26 -5.48
CA TYR A 116 1.77 -22.05 -6.92
C TYR A 116 3.03 -22.55 -7.63
N TRP A 117 4.22 -22.36 -7.03
CA TRP A 117 5.48 -22.86 -7.56
C TRP A 117 5.84 -24.28 -7.10
N LEU A 118 4.96 -24.94 -6.34
CA LEU A 118 5.14 -26.28 -5.80
C LEU A 118 6.46 -26.45 -5.02
N HIS A 119 6.84 -25.42 -4.25
CA HIS A 119 8.01 -25.45 -3.39
C HIS A 119 7.72 -26.28 -2.13
N THR A 120 8.20 -27.53 -2.09
CA THR A 120 7.88 -28.47 -1.00
C THR A 120 8.78 -28.35 0.22
N ASP A 121 10.04 -27.94 0.05
CA ASP A 121 11.07 -28.01 1.10
C ASP A 121 10.87 -26.98 2.22
N ASP A 122 10.17 -25.89 1.93
CA ASP A 122 9.95 -24.76 2.83
C ASP A 122 8.53 -24.72 3.42
N CYS A 123 7.73 -25.78 3.22
CA CYS A 123 6.34 -25.84 3.68
C CYS A 123 6.20 -26.62 5.00
N ALA A 124 5.46 -26.06 5.94
CA ALA A 124 5.01 -26.80 7.13
C ALA A 124 3.82 -27.73 6.81
N THR A 125 3.01 -27.35 5.82
CA THR A 125 1.82 -28.08 5.37
C THR A 125 2.13 -28.88 4.10
N PRO A 126 1.87 -30.20 4.06
CA PRO A 126 2.12 -31.02 2.88
C PRO A 126 1.30 -30.56 1.66
N ILE A 127 1.92 -30.55 0.48
CA ILE A 127 1.23 -30.35 -0.80
C ILE A 127 0.77 -31.71 -1.32
N THR A 128 -0.53 -31.89 -1.53
CA THR A 128 -1.14 -33.14 -2.00
C THR A 128 -1.22 -33.19 -3.53
N ASP A 129 -1.39 -34.39 -4.10
CA ASP A 129 -1.61 -34.55 -5.55
C ASP A 129 -2.83 -33.76 -6.06
N GLU A 130 -3.89 -33.69 -5.26
CA GLU A 130 -5.07 -32.85 -5.54
C GLU A 130 -4.70 -31.37 -5.69
N LEU A 131 -3.85 -30.84 -4.81
CA LEU A 131 -3.39 -29.46 -4.89
C LEU A 131 -2.50 -29.22 -6.12
N VAL A 132 -1.67 -30.20 -6.50
CA VAL A 132 -0.86 -30.14 -7.73
C VAL A 132 -1.77 -30.02 -8.95
N ASP A 133 -2.81 -30.84 -9.04
CA ASP A 133 -3.77 -30.82 -10.15
C ASP A 133 -4.57 -29.50 -10.21
N LEU A 134 -4.89 -28.92 -9.05
CA LEU A 134 -5.56 -27.63 -8.96
C LEU A 134 -4.65 -26.47 -9.36
N VAL A 135 -3.39 -26.47 -8.94
CA VAL A 135 -2.38 -25.46 -9.33
C VAL A 135 -2.15 -25.47 -10.84
N ALA A 136 -2.05 -26.65 -11.45
CA ALA A 136 -1.90 -26.78 -12.91
C ALA A 136 -3.05 -26.11 -13.69
N GLN A 137 -4.27 -26.09 -13.12
CA GLN A 137 -5.41 -25.44 -13.75
C GLN A 137 -5.35 -23.91 -13.70
N ILE A 138 -4.72 -23.33 -12.68
CA ILE A 138 -4.60 -21.87 -12.50
C ILE A 138 -3.26 -21.29 -12.97
N GLU A 139 -2.34 -22.12 -13.48
CA GLU A 139 -1.02 -21.69 -13.95
C GLU A 139 -1.11 -20.53 -14.93
N HIS A 140 -1.98 -20.64 -15.94
CA HIS A 140 -2.18 -19.60 -16.96
C HIS A 140 -2.81 -18.30 -16.44
N ILE A 141 -3.40 -18.29 -15.24
CA ILE A 141 -3.98 -17.12 -14.58
C ILE A 141 -2.91 -16.39 -13.76
N GLY A 142 -1.92 -17.12 -13.24
CA GLY A 142 -0.77 -16.57 -12.55
C GLY A 142 -1.05 -15.98 -11.16
N LEU A 143 -0.01 -15.36 -10.61
CA LEU A 143 -0.02 -14.57 -9.36
C LEU A 143 -0.12 -13.06 -9.64
N GLU A 144 -0.69 -12.67 -10.79
CA GLU A 144 -0.68 -11.27 -11.23
C GLU A 144 -1.57 -10.38 -10.36
N ILE A 145 -0.97 -9.30 -9.86
CA ILE A 145 -1.63 -8.23 -9.11
C ILE A 145 -2.05 -7.13 -10.09
N ASP A 146 -3.35 -6.81 -10.14
CA ASP A 146 -3.93 -5.87 -11.13
C ASP A 146 -3.74 -4.38 -10.80
N THR A 147 -2.90 -4.03 -9.83
CA THR A 147 -2.71 -2.63 -9.44
C THR A 147 -1.43 -2.03 -9.99
N PRO A 148 -1.46 -0.72 -10.29
CA PRO A 148 -0.25 0.02 -10.60
C PRO A 148 0.72 -0.09 -9.41
N THR A 149 1.84 -0.75 -9.63
CA THR A 149 2.98 -0.71 -8.72
C THR A 149 4.12 -0.05 -9.44
N ILE A 150 4.87 0.80 -8.74
CA ILE A 150 6.13 1.31 -9.26
C ILE A 150 7.15 0.19 -9.02
N THR A 151 7.59 -0.43 -10.10
CA THR A 151 8.66 -1.43 -10.07
C THR A 151 9.97 -0.78 -9.61
N ALA A 152 10.93 -1.58 -9.16
CA ALA A 152 12.25 -1.06 -8.77
C ALA A 152 12.96 -0.33 -9.93
N PHE A 153 12.66 -0.68 -11.18
CA PHE A 153 13.20 0.01 -12.35
C PHE A 153 12.53 1.37 -12.59
N GLU A 154 11.19 1.41 -12.53
CA GLU A 154 10.44 2.66 -12.66
C GLU A 154 10.70 3.61 -11.49
N HIS A 155 11.05 3.08 -10.32
CA HIS A 155 11.43 3.85 -9.15
C HIS A 155 12.59 4.81 -9.45
N ASP A 156 13.69 4.27 -9.96
CA ASP A 156 14.90 5.05 -10.22
C ASP A 156 14.65 6.05 -11.34
N GLU A 157 13.94 5.63 -12.41
CA GLU A 157 13.63 6.50 -13.55
C GLU A 157 12.73 7.70 -13.16
N ILE A 158 11.69 7.45 -12.36
CA ILE A 158 10.68 8.44 -12.00
C ILE A 158 11.15 9.34 -10.85
N TRP A 159 11.83 8.77 -9.85
CA TRP A 159 12.17 9.47 -8.61
C TRP A 159 13.60 10.01 -8.60
N PHE A 160 14.59 9.27 -9.10
CA PHE A 160 16.00 9.63 -8.93
C PHE A 160 16.66 10.21 -10.17
N ASP A 161 16.31 9.74 -11.36
CA ASP A 161 17.03 10.10 -12.58
C ASP A 161 16.68 11.51 -13.08
N ASN A 162 15.43 11.96 -12.89
CA ASN A 162 14.97 13.28 -13.33
C ASN A 162 14.08 14.02 -12.32
N PRO A 163 14.52 14.23 -11.06
CA PRO A 163 13.69 14.90 -10.06
C PRO A 163 13.55 16.39 -10.35
N THR A 164 12.33 16.90 -10.21
CA THR A 164 12.05 18.34 -10.21
C THR A 164 12.71 19.03 -9.02
N GLU A 165 12.74 20.37 -8.99
CA GLU A 165 13.25 21.12 -7.84
C GLU A 165 12.50 20.76 -6.55
N TRP A 166 11.18 20.57 -6.63
CA TRP A 166 10.38 20.16 -5.48
C TRP A 166 10.68 18.72 -5.06
N ASP A 167 10.84 17.79 -6.00
CA ASP A 167 11.15 16.40 -5.67
C ASP A 167 12.52 16.28 -4.99
N ARG A 168 13.52 17.04 -5.44
CA ARG A 168 14.83 17.14 -4.74
C ARG A 168 14.69 17.72 -3.34
N PHE A 169 13.81 18.71 -3.16
CA PHE A 169 13.51 19.24 -1.84
C PHE A 169 12.93 18.16 -0.93
N VAL A 170 11.96 17.38 -1.43
CA VAL A 170 11.34 16.27 -0.70
C VAL A 170 12.38 15.21 -0.33
N GLN A 171 13.23 14.79 -1.28
CA GLN A 171 14.33 13.84 -1.02
C GLN A 171 15.25 14.34 0.11
N ARG A 172 15.62 15.62 0.09
CA ARG A 172 16.50 16.22 1.10
C ARG A 172 15.86 16.26 2.49
N ILE A 173 14.59 16.63 2.61
CA ILE A 173 13.93 16.66 3.94
C ILE A 173 13.68 15.25 4.49
N LEU A 174 13.77 14.23 3.62
CA LEU A 174 13.65 12.81 3.94
C LEU A 174 15.01 12.09 3.96
N ASP A 175 16.14 12.78 4.10
CA ASP A 175 17.52 12.27 3.90
C ASP A 175 17.81 10.86 4.46
N GLU A 176 17.16 10.44 5.55
CA GLU A 176 17.30 9.08 6.10
C GLU A 176 16.55 7.99 5.32
N VAL A 177 15.44 8.34 4.66
CA VAL A 177 14.56 7.47 3.88
C VAL A 177 14.00 8.22 2.66
N PRO A 178 14.84 8.57 1.67
CA PRO A 178 14.43 9.39 0.51
C PRO A 178 13.35 8.72 -0.35
N ASP A 179 13.22 7.39 -0.27
CA ASP A 179 12.27 6.56 -1.02
C ASP A 179 10.90 6.43 -0.34
N ALA A 180 10.72 7.04 0.83
CA ALA A 180 9.47 6.98 1.58
C ALA A 180 8.21 7.31 0.75
N PRO A 181 8.22 8.28 -0.19
CA PRO A 181 7.07 8.55 -1.03
C PRO A 181 6.70 7.36 -1.94
N CYS A 182 7.69 6.72 -2.55
CA CYS A 182 7.49 5.54 -3.39
C CYS A 182 6.98 4.35 -2.58
N TYR A 183 7.51 4.13 -1.37
CA TYR A 183 6.98 3.12 -0.45
C TYR A 183 5.53 3.41 -0.09
N THR A 184 5.18 4.65 0.23
CA THR A 184 3.79 5.03 0.52
C THR A 184 2.89 4.88 -0.70
N PHE A 185 3.35 5.19 -1.91
CA PHE A 185 2.60 4.95 -3.14
C PHE A 185 2.29 3.46 -3.29
N ASN A 186 3.33 2.63 -3.26
CA ASN A 186 3.19 1.19 -3.41
C ASN A 186 2.33 0.61 -2.29
N GLU A 187 2.50 1.04 -1.04
CA GLU A 187 1.67 0.60 0.08
C GLU A 187 0.20 0.97 -0.14
N ALA A 188 -0.10 2.20 -0.53
CA ALA A 188 -1.47 2.65 -0.72
C ALA A 188 -2.16 2.04 -1.96
N MET A 189 -1.40 1.76 -3.03
CA MET A 189 -1.91 1.14 -4.26
C MET A 189 -2.02 -0.38 -4.17
N SER A 190 -1.03 -1.03 -3.57
CA SER A 190 -0.95 -2.49 -3.54
C SER A 190 -1.78 -3.10 -2.41
N PHE A 191 -1.99 -2.41 -1.28
CA PHE A 191 -2.54 -3.09 -0.11
C PHE A 191 -3.93 -3.73 -0.36
N SER A 192 -4.81 -3.08 -1.11
CA SER A 192 -6.14 -3.60 -1.46
C SER A 192 -6.15 -4.68 -2.55
N SER A 193 -5.01 -4.97 -3.15
CA SER A 193 -4.87 -5.78 -4.36
C SER A 193 -3.76 -6.84 -4.28
N LYS A 194 -2.94 -6.81 -3.22
CA LYS A 194 -1.86 -7.76 -2.94
C LYS A 194 -2.28 -9.22 -3.00
N LEU A 195 -3.56 -9.50 -2.72
CA LEU A 195 -4.14 -10.84 -2.75
C LEU A 195 -5.26 -10.98 -3.80
N SER A 196 -5.37 -10.02 -4.74
CA SER A 196 -6.44 -10.00 -5.75
C SER A 196 -6.45 -11.24 -6.65
N TYR A 197 -5.28 -11.86 -6.88
CA TYR A 197 -5.17 -13.12 -7.62
C TYR A 197 -5.96 -14.26 -6.95
N LEU A 198 -6.14 -14.25 -5.63
CA LEU A 198 -6.98 -15.24 -4.93
C LEU A 198 -8.44 -15.17 -5.39
N GLY A 199 -8.95 -13.96 -5.60
CA GLY A 199 -10.29 -13.74 -6.16
C GLY A 199 -10.39 -14.28 -7.59
N LYS A 200 -9.37 -14.05 -8.43
CA LYS A 200 -9.31 -14.59 -9.80
C LYS A 200 -9.30 -16.13 -9.81
N TRP A 201 -8.49 -16.74 -8.94
CA TRP A 201 -8.42 -18.20 -8.82
C TRP A 201 -9.76 -18.79 -8.43
N LYS A 202 -10.43 -18.17 -7.45
CA LYS A 202 -11.77 -18.57 -7.00
C LYS A 202 -12.82 -18.42 -8.09
N GLU A 203 -12.81 -17.31 -8.83
CA GLU A 203 -13.75 -17.08 -9.93
C GLU A 203 -13.59 -18.13 -11.03
N TYR A 204 -12.34 -18.50 -11.35
CA TYR A 204 -12.05 -19.47 -12.39
C TYR A 204 -12.34 -20.92 -11.98
N LEU A 205 -11.88 -21.33 -10.80
CA LEU A 205 -12.03 -22.71 -10.30
C LEU A 205 -13.43 -23.01 -9.75
N GLY A 206 -14.13 -21.98 -9.28
CA GLY A 206 -15.30 -22.12 -8.42
C GLY A 206 -14.92 -22.51 -6.99
N GLU A 207 -15.83 -22.26 -6.05
CA GLU A 207 -15.59 -22.45 -4.61
C GLU A 207 -15.19 -23.89 -4.23
N GLU A 208 -15.75 -24.90 -4.90
CA GLU A 208 -15.47 -26.31 -4.61
C GLU A 208 -13.99 -26.67 -4.83
N HIS A 209 -13.42 -26.23 -5.95
CA HIS A 209 -12.02 -26.48 -6.31
C HIS A 209 -11.06 -25.45 -5.69
N TYR A 210 -11.54 -24.26 -5.34
CA TYR A 210 -10.73 -23.24 -4.67
C TYR A 210 -10.57 -23.50 -3.16
N ALA A 211 -11.57 -24.10 -2.50
CA ALA A 211 -11.51 -24.33 -1.06
C ALA A 211 -10.27 -25.12 -0.59
N PRO A 212 -9.81 -26.20 -1.27
CA PRO A 212 -8.56 -26.88 -0.94
C PRO A 212 -7.33 -25.95 -0.99
N ILE A 213 -7.20 -25.14 -2.04
CA ILE A 213 -6.12 -24.14 -2.17
C ILE A 213 -6.17 -23.15 -1.01
N ARG A 214 -7.35 -22.56 -0.75
CA ARG A 214 -7.55 -21.59 0.33
C ARG A 214 -7.16 -22.19 1.68
N ASN A 215 -7.66 -23.38 1.98
CA ASN A 215 -7.41 -24.04 3.27
C ASN A 215 -5.93 -24.37 3.47
N TRP A 216 -5.23 -24.79 2.40
CA TRP A 216 -3.80 -25.01 2.46
C TRP A 216 -3.04 -23.72 2.75
N ILE A 217 -3.36 -22.62 2.05
CA ILE A 217 -2.73 -21.31 2.26
C ILE A 217 -2.94 -20.81 3.69
N ILE A 218 -4.17 -20.92 4.21
CA ILE A 218 -4.49 -20.58 5.62
C ILE A 218 -3.62 -21.40 6.57
N SER A 219 -3.59 -22.73 6.40
CA SER A 219 -2.85 -23.63 7.29
C SER A 219 -1.35 -23.33 7.29
N GLU A 220 -0.77 -23.12 6.12
CA GLU A 220 0.64 -22.79 5.97
C GLU A 220 0.98 -21.43 6.59
N ALA A 221 0.11 -20.44 6.40
CA ALA A 221 0.33 -19.12 6.95
C ALA A 221 0.16 -19.08 8.48
N HIS A 222 -0.78 -19.83 9.05
CA HIS A 222 -0.89 -20.02 10.51
C HIS A 222 0.32 -20.75 11.09
N ALA A 223 0.81 -21.80 10.42
CA ALA A 223 2.01 -22.52 10.86
C ALA A 223 3.24 -21.60 10.99
N ARG A 224 3.30 -20.51 10.20
CA ARG A 224 4.39 -19.52 10.25
C ARG A 224 4.18 -18.44 11.31
N LEU A 225 2.94 -18.07 11.61
CA LEU A 225 2.66 -16.89 12.44
C LEU A 225 2.15 -17.19 13.85
N ASP A 226 1.47 -18.32 14.09
CA ASP A 226 0.79 -18.56 15.37
C ASP A 226 1.73 -18.48 16.57
N GLU A 227 2.96 -18.98 16.44
CA GLU A 227 3.97 -18.93 17.51
C GLU A 227 4.85 -17.67 17.46
N ILE A 228 5.04 -17.07 16.27
CA ILE A 228 6.00 -15.97 16.05
C ILE A 228 5.34 -14.60 16.19
N ASN A 229 4.14 -14.43 15.62
CA ASN A 229 3.37 -13.19 15.61
C ASN A 229 1.86 -13.47 15.69
N PRO A 230 1.33 -13.76 16.90
CA PRO A 230 -0.08 -14.10 17.10
C PRO A 230 -1.06 -13.00 16.71
N ASP A 231 -0.63 -11.74 16.74
CA ASP A 231 -1.49 -10.62 16.34
C ASP A 231 -1.65 -10.55 14.82
N ALA A 232 -0.59 -10.86 14.05
CA ALA A 232 -0.70 -11.02 12.61
C ALA A 232 -1.53 -12.26 12.24
N ALA A 233 -1.38 -13.37 12.97
CA ALA A 233 -2.16 -14.58 12.74
C ALA A 233 -3.69 -14.32 12.81
N LYS A 234 -4.16 -13.47 13.74
CA LYS A 234 -5.59 -13.08 13.86
C LYS A 234 -6.13 -12.35 12.64
N GLU A 235 -5.26 -11.76 11.81
CA GLU A 235 -5.67 -11.03 10.62
C GLU A 235 -5.77 -11.94 9.38
N ILE A 236 -5.22 -13.16 9.41
CA ILE A 236 -5.24 -14.10 8.27
C ILE A 236 -6.66 -14.42 7.82
N ASP A 237 -7.50 -14.86 8.73
CA ASP A 237 -8.88 -15.25 8.41
C ASP A 237 -9.66 -14.06 7.83
N LYS A 238 -9.46 -12.86 8.38
CA LYS A 238 -10.16 -11.67 7.89
C LYS A 238 -9.73 -11.32 6.45
N LEU A 239 -8.43 -11.41 6.17
CA LEU A 239 -7.88 -11.06 4.86
C LEU A 239 -8.28 -12.04 3.78
N ILE A 240 -8.14 -13.35 4.04
CA ILE A 240 -8.36 -14.35 3.00
C ILE A 240 -9.83 -14.53 2.64
N HIS A 241 -10.76 -14.28 3.59
CA HIS A 241 -12.19 -14.30 3.32
C HIS A 241 -12.72 -13.04 2.62
N ALA A 242 -11.88 -12.00 2.48
CA ALA A 242 -12.19 -10.84 1.66
C ALA A 242 -12.06 -11.14 0.15
N TYR A 243 -11.52 -12.30 -0.22
CA TYR A 243 -11.32 -12.77 -1.61
C TYR A 243 -12.07 -14.10 -1.85
#